data_AF-A0A4P7TIN2-F1
#
_entry.id   AF-A0A4P7TIN2-F1
#
_cell.length_a   1.000
_cell.length_b   1.000
_cell.length_c   1.000
_cell.angle_alpha   90.00
_cell.angle_beta   90.00
_cell.angle_gamma   90.00
#
_symmetry.space_group_name_H-M   'P 1'
#
loop_
_entity.id
_entity.type
_entity.pdbx_description
1 polymer ?
#
loop_
_entity_poly.entity_id
_entity_poly.type
_entity_poly.pdbx_seq_one_letter_code
_entity_poly.pdbx_strand_id
1 'polypeptide(L)'
;MKYKEVACGKQRMHWLALQFVDENNNPVSGLNVQLEYHPRAMAAELALWARGRHTQFDPTPPPPPVGVTDSQGLVRFDDLY
;
A
#
# COMPACT_ATOMS: atom_id res chain seq x y z
N MET A 1 -20.86 35.14 5.10
CA MET A 1 -19.43 34.76 4.99
C MET A 1 -19.30 33.78 3.84
N LYS A 2 -18.48 34.07 2.81
CA LYS A 2 -18.16 33.14 1.73
C LYS A 2 -16.91 32.36 2.13
N TYR A 3 -17.04 31.06 2.36
CA TYR A 3 -15.89 30.18 2.54
C TYR A 3 -15.29 29.85 1.17
N LYS A 4 -13.96 29.78 1.11
CA LYS A 4 -13.22 29.34 -0.07
C LYS A 4 -12.85 27.88 0.18
N GLU A 5 -13.48 26.97 -0.55
CA GLU A 5 -13.07 25.57 -0.55
C GLU A 5 -11.67 25.49 -1.13
N VAL A 6 -10.70 25.12 -0.29
CA VAL A 6 -9.35 24.79 -0.72
C VAL A 6 -9.34 23.29 -0.93
N ALA A 7 -9.11 22.83 -2.16
CA ALA A 7 -8.94 21.42 -2.42
C ALA A 7 -7.75 20.92 -1.58
N CYS A 8 -8.03 20.12 -0.56
CA CYS A 8 -7.00 19.39 0.16
C CYS A 8 -6.42 18.40 -0.86
N GLY A 9 -5.18 18.66 -1.32
CA GLY A 9 -4.51 17.81 -2.30
C GLY A 9 -4.56 16.36 -1.82
N LYS A 10 -4.91 15.44 -2.73
CA LYS A 10 -4.99 13.99 -2.44
C LYS A 10 -3.82 13.59 -1.55
N GLN A 11 -4.12 13.01 -0.38
CA GLN A 11 -3.15 12.49 0.57
C GLN A 11 -2.12 11.67 -0.21
N ARG A 12 -0.83 11.96 0.03
CA ARG A 12 0.28 11.41 -0.75
C ARG A 12 0.16 9.89 -0.81
N MET A 13 -0.08 9.39 -2.02
CA MET A 13 -0.04 7.98 -2.35
C MET A 13 1.37 7.46 -2.10
N HIS A 14 1.50 6.55 -1.12
CA HIS A 14 2.78 5.91 -0.84
C HIS A 14 3.13 5.01 -2.02
N TRP A 15 4.41 4.90 -2.33
CA TRP A 15 4.89 4.01 -3.39
C TRP A 15 6.03 3.15 -2.86
N LEU A 16 6.14 1.94 -3.41
CA LEU A 16 7.20 0.99 -3.12
C LEU A 16 7.78 0.50 -4.44
N ALA A 17 9.09 0.60 -4.60
CA ALA A 17 9.81 0.00 -5.72
C ALA A 17 10.74 -1.09 -5.18
N LEU A 18 10.67 -2.28 -5.77
CA LEU A 18 11.49 -3.44 -5.42
C LEU A 18 12.31 -3.84 -6.64
N GLN A 19 13.60 -4.11 -6.44
CA GLN A 19 14.46 -4.67 -7.47
C GLN A 19 14.82 -6.11 -7.09
N PHE A 20 14.58 -7.03 -8.02
CA PHE A 20 14.87 -8.44 -7.89
C PHE A 20 16.15 -8.76 -8.65
N VAL A 21 17.13 -9.32 -7.94
CA VAL A 21 18.39 -9.78 -8.50
C VAL A 21 18.68 -11.21 -8.06
N ASP A 22 19.42 -11.95 -8.88
CA ASP A 22 19.91 -13.28 -8.54
C ASP A 22 21.14 -13.22 -7.60
N GLU A 23 21.69 -14.38 -7.25
CA GLU A 23 22.88 -14.50 -6.39
C GLU A 23 24.13 -13.81 -6.97
N ASN A 24 24.15 -13.52 -8.27
CA ASN A 24 25.24 -12.89 -8.99
C ASN A 24 24.98 -11.39 -9.28
N ASN A 25 23.93 -10.80 -8.68
CA ASN A 25 23.45 -9.44 -8.92
C ASN A 25 22.90 -9.18 -10.34
N ASN A 26 22.51 -10.22 -11.09
CA ASN A 26 21.83 -10.02 -12.36
C ASN A 26 20.35 -9.73 -12.13
N PRO A 27 19.76 -8.73 -12.81
CA PRO A 27 18.34 -8.45 -12.68
C PRO A 27 17.45 -9.59 -13.16
N VAL A 28 16.40 -9.89 -12.39
CA VAL A 28 15.43 -10.96 -12.71
C VAL A 28 14.13 -10.38 -13.24
N SER A 29 13.91 -10.54 -14.54
CA SER A 29 12.71 -10.04 -15.26
C SER A 29 11.59 -11.08 -15.33
N GLY A 30 10.34 -10.61 -15.51
CA GLY A 30 9.18 -11.49 -15.72
C GLY A 30 8.66 -12.21 -14.48
N LEU A 31 9.09 -11.82 -13.27
CA LEU A 31 8.57 -12.38 -12.03
C LEU A 31 7.22 -11.77 -11.69
N ASN A 32 6.24 -12.61 -11.35
CA ASN A 32 4.99 -12.18 -10.77
C ASN A 32 5.19 -11.90 -9.28
N VAL A 33 5.04 -10.65 -8.87
CA VAL A 33 5.25 -10.19 -7.49
C VAL A 33 3.91 -9.71 -6.94
N GLN A 34 3.50 -10.29 -5.81
CA GLN A 34 2.29 -9.91 -5.09
C GLN A 34 2.69 -9.46 -3.67
N LEU A 35 2.23 -8.27 -3.27
CA LEU A 35 2.38 -7.84 -1.88
C LEU A 35 1.28 -8.45 -1.02
N GLU A 36 1.60 -8.79 0.22
CA GLU A 36 0.60 -9.22 1.20
C GLU A 36 0.56 -8.23 2.37
N TYR A 37 -0.66 -7.88 2.78
CA TYR A 37 -0.86 -7.04 3.96
C TYR A 37 -0.98 -7.92 5.20
N HIS A 38 -0.03 -7.79 6.13
CA HIS A 38 -0.12 -8.41 7.44
C HIS A 38 -0.66 -7.40 8.46
N PRO A 39 -1.82 -7.67 9.10
CA PRO A 39 -2.36 -6.77 10.11
C PRO A 39 -1.42 -6.73 11.32
N ARG A 40 -0.94 -5.51 11.63
CA ARG A 40 -0.03 -5.28 12.75
C ARG A 40 -0.77 -5.14 14.09
N ALA A 41 -2.05 -4.76 14.06
CA ALA A 41 -2.91 -4.68 15.23
C ALA A 41 -3.56 -6.04 15.51
N MET A 42 -3.61 -6.43 16.79
CA MET A 42 -4.29 -7.66 17.21
C MET A 42 -5.81 -7.50 17.06
N ALA A 43 -6.54 -8.59 16.83
CA ALA A 43 -8.01 -8.57 16.68
C ALA A 43 -8.73 -7.85 17.86
N ALA A 44 -8.16 -7.92 19.06
CA ALA A 44 -8.67 -7.24 20.25
C ALA A 44 -8.53 -5.70 20.16
N GLU A 45 -7.46 -5.18 19.56
CA GLU A 45 -7.28 -3.75 19.34
C GLU A 45 -8.28 -3.25 18.30
N LEU A 46 -8.45 -3.96 17.18
CA LEU A 46 -9.47 -3.63 16.17
C LEU A 46 -10.89 -3.60 16.78
N ALA A 47 -11.20 -4.51 17.70
CA ALA A 47 -12.49 -4.55 18.39
C ALA A 47 -12.74 -3.39 19.35
N LEU A 48 -11.69 -2.83 19.98
CA LEU A 48 -11.78 -1.63 20.81
C LEU A 48 -12.03 -0.38 19.97
N TRP A 49 -11.43 -0.31 18.79
CA TRP A 49 -11.58 0.82 17.86
C TRP A 49 -12.99 0.84 17.25
N ALA A 50 -13.56 -0.32 16.94
CA ALA A 50 -14.95 -0.44 16.47
C ALA A 50 -16.01 0.01 17.50
N ARG A 51 -15.67 0.04 18.80
CA ARG A 51 -16.59 0.44 19.88
C ARG A 51 -16.56 1.95 20.18
N GLY A 52 -15.50 2.65 19.78
CA GLY A 52 -15.40 4.10 19.93
C GLY A 52 -16.23 4.81 18.86
N ARG A 53 -17.18 5.67 19.26
CA ARG A 53 -17.97 6.52 18.35
C ARG A 53 -17.13 7.64 17.69
N HIS A 54 -15.99 7.31 17.11
CA HIS A 54 -15.17 8.22 16.33
C HIS A 54 -15.05 7.68 14.90
N THR A 55 -15.89 8.24 14.03
CA THR A 55 -15.72 8.40 12.58
C THR A 55 -14.76 7.47 11.83
N GLN A 56 -15.34 6.61 10.98
CA GLN A 56 -14.85 6.27 9.63
C GLN A 56 -13.48 5.59 9.47
N PHE A 57 -12.98 4.84 10.43
CA PHE A 57 -11.90 3.88 10.13
C PHE A 57 -12.51 2.60 9.53
N ASP A 58 -12.39 2.43 8.21
CA ASP A 58 -12.63 1.13 7.56
C ASP A 58 -11.36 0.29 7.73
N PRO A 59 -11.37 -0.77 8.55
CA PRO A 59 -10.20 -1.61 8.75
C PRO A 59 -9.93 -2.54 7.57
N THR A 60 -10.79 -2.55 6.55
CA THR A 60 -10.62 -3.38 5.35
C THR A 60 -9.48 -2.82 4.51
N PRO A 61 -8.34 -3.51 4.39
CA PRO A 61 -7.28 -3.05 3.52
C PRO A 61 -7.75 -3.14 2.06
N PRO A 62 -7.23 -2.26 1.17
CA PRO A 62 -7.48 -2.40 -0.26
C PRO A 62 -6.94 -3.75 -0.77
N PRO A 63 -7.36 -4.19 -1.97
CA PRO A 63 -6.80 -5.39 -2.57
C PRO A 63 -5.27 -5.33 -2.64
N PRO A 64 -4.57 -6.42 -2.29
CA PRO A 64 -3.12 -6.48 -2.39
C PRO A 64 -2.66 -6.22 -3.82
N PRO A 65 -1.69 -5.32 -4.04
CA PRO A 65 -1.23 -4.99 -5.37
C PRO A 65 -0.36 -6.10 -5.95
N VAL A 66 -0.45 -6.25 -7.27
CA VAL A 66 0.31 -7.23 -8.06
C VAL A 66 1.06 -6.50 -9.18
N GLY A 67 2.26 -6.97 -9.48
CA GLY A 67 3.11 -6.40 -10.51
C GLY A 67 4.03 -7.44 -11.11
N VAL A 68 4.60 -7.10 -12.26
CA VAL A 68 5.58 -7.94 -12.97
C VAL A 68 6.88 -7.18 -13.08
N THR A 69 8.00 -7.85 -12.82
CA THR A 69 9.32 -7.19 -12.94
C THR A 69 9.66 -6.89 -14.40
N ASP A 70 10.18 -5.68 -14.63
CA ASP A 70 10.63 -5.24 -15.94
C ASP A 70 11.99 -5.85 -16.33
N SER A 71 12.54 -5.42 -17.47
CA SER A 71 13.86 -5.88 -17.96
C SER A 71 15.04 -5.58 -17.01
N GLN A 72 14.87 -4.66 -16.06
CA GLN A 72 15.84 -4.28 -15.03
C GLN A 72 15.52 -4.94 -13.69
N GLY A 73 14.61 -5.93 -13.67
CA GLY A 73 14.17 -6.63 -12.47
C GLY A 73 13.38 -5.75 -11.51
N LEU A 74 12.90 -4.59 -11.96
CA LEU A 74 12.22 -3.61 -11.14
C LEU A 74 10.70 -3.81 -11.21
N VAL A 75 10.03 -3.72 -10.07
CA VAL A 75 8.57 -3.60 -9.98
C VAL A 75 8.23 -2.43 -9.06
N ARG A 76 7.26 -1.62 -9.47
CA ARG A 76 6.79 -0.45 -8.71
C ARG A 76 5.31 -0.61 -8.41
N PHE A 77 4.97 -0.39 -7.15
CA PHE A 77 3.60 -0.31 -6.65
C PHE A 77 3.35 1.13 -6.23
N ASP A 78 2.41 1.77 -6.92
CA ASP A 78 1.90 3.09 -6.57
C ASP A 78 0.64 2.93 -5.69
N ASP A 79 0.23 4.03 -5.07
CA ASP A 79 -1.04 4.13 -4.34
C ASP A 79 -1.22 3.16 -3.15
N LEU A 80 -0.13 2.86 -2.44
CA LEU A 80 -0.15 2.09 -1.20
C LEU A 80 -0.82 2.85 -0.05
N TYR A 81 -1.54 2.11 0.81
CA TYR A 81 -2.38 2.59 1.93
C TYR A 81 -1.74 2.34 3.29
#